data_AF-A0A9K3M1A2-F1
#
_entry.id   AF-A0A9K3M1A2-F1
#
_cell.length_a   1.000
_cell.length_b   1.000
_cell.length_c   1.000
_cell.angle_alpha   90.00
_cell.angle_beta   90.00
_cell.angle_gamma   90.00
#
_symmetry.space_group_name_H-M   'P 1'
#
loop_
_entity.id
_entity.type
_entity.pdbx_description
1 polymer ?
#
loop_
_entity_poly.entity_id
_entity_poly.type
_entity_poly.pdbx_seq_one_letter_code
_entity_poly.pdbx_strand_id
1 'polypeptide(L)'
;MVSRGQVTLSASCGTIATKNARHGKDVEDKAQRRLETAHRGIRDLYDLKPKCSLQAQQHYFYPTVEDHFGRDTNARSLENWLETYQPMIMQNIRHQRNN
;
A
#
# COMPACT_ATOMS: atom_id res chain seq x y z
N MET A 1 19.21 63.42 -11.64
CA MET A 1 18.62 62.86 -12.88
C MET A 1 19.65 61.95 -13.52
N VAL A 2 19.24 60.75 -13.96
CA VAL A 2 19.98 59.68 -14.69
C VAL A 2 21.23 59.10 -14.00
N SER A 3 21.55 57.81 -14.00
CA SER A 3 20.95 56.62 -14.64
C SER A 3 21.45 55.33 -13.96
N ARG A 4 20.64 54.29 -14.15
CA ARG A 4 20.78 52.88 -13.75
C ARG A 4 22.19 52.29 -13.93
N GLY A 5 22.74 51.75 -12.83
CA GLY A 5 23.84 50.79 -12.83
C GLY A 5 23.30 49.36 -12.78
N GLN A 6 23.63 48.61 -13.80
CA GLN A 6 23.11 47.31 -14.21
C GLN A 6 23.69 46.19 -13.33
N VAL A 7 22.85 45.45 -12.59
CA VAL A 7 23.28 44.21 -11.90
C VAL A 7 23.24 43.08 -12.92
N THR A 8 24.40 42.65 -13.36
CA THR A 8 24.57 41.49 -14.25
C THR A 8 24.28 40.21 -13.45
N LEU A 9 23.09 39.64 -13.66
CA LEU A 9 22.79 38.24 -13.35
C LEU A 9 23.62 37.36 -14.30
N SER A 10 24.85 37.05 -13.91
CA SER A 10 25.66 36.03 -14.57
C SER A 10 25.25 34.67 -14.02
N ALA A 11 24.69 33.87 -14.90
CA ALA A 11 24.32 32.49 -14.63
C ALA A 11 25.55 31.66 -14.23
N SER A 12 25.37 30.81 -13.23
CA SER A 12 26.07 29.53 -13.16
C SER A 12 25.08 28.50 -12.67
N CYS A 13 24.29 28.02 -13.63
CA CYS A 13 23.57 26.76 -13.56
C CYS A 13 24.58 25.66 -13.26
N GLY A 14 24.60 25.22 -12.00
CA GLY A 14 25.54 24.22 -11.51
C GLY A 14 24.89 23.30 -10.49
N THR A 15 23.58 23.04 -10.59
CA THR A 15 22.94 22.04 -9.75
C THR A 15 22.90 20.72 -10.51
N ILE A 16 24.01 19.98 -10.47
CA ILE A 16 24.01 18.55 -10.75
C ILE A 16 23.33 17.86 -9.54
N ALA A 17 22.03 18.06 -9.38
CA ALA A 17 21.21 17.26 -8.49
C ALA A 17 20.86 15.96 -9.23
N THR A 18 21.80 15.02 -9.17
CA THR A 18 21.58 13.58 -9.05
C THR A 18 20.24 13.06 -9.60
N LYS A 19 20.25 12.56 -10.84
CA LYS A 19 19.16 11.74 -11.41
C LYS A 19 18.79 10.54 -10.51
N ASN A 20 19.63 10.17 -9.54
CA ASN A 20 19.43 9.06 -8.61
C ASN A 20 18.46 9.38 -7.47
N ALA A 21 18.34 10.65 -7.06
CA ALA A 21 17.43 11.04 -5.97
C ALA A 21 15.96 10.99 -6.39
N ARG A 22 15.69 11.30 -7.67
CA ARG A 22 14.33 11.25 -8.24
C ARG A 22 13.83 9.81 -8.38
N HIS A 23 14.72 8.87 -8.72
CA HIS A 23 14.39 7.45 -8.79
C HIS A 23 14.20 6.82 -7.39
N GLY A 24 15.02 7.17 -6.39
CA GLY A 24 14.84 6.67 -5.02
C GLY A 24 13.49 7.06 -4.42
N LYS A 25 13.10 8.33 -4.56
CA LYS A 25 11.82 8.84 -4.06
C LYS A 25 10.60 8.23 -4.76
N ASP A 26 10.69 7.98 -6.07
CA ASP A 26 9.60 7.35 -6.84
C ASP A 26 9.42 5.86 -6.46
N VAL A 27 10.52 5.16 -6.16
CA VAL A 27 10.49 3.77 -5.69
C VAL A 27 9.92 3.68 -4.26
N GLU A 28 10.30 4.59 -3.36
CA GLU A 28 9.71 4.66 -2.01
C GLU A 28 8.22 5.00 -2.04
N ASP A 29 7.80 5.98 -2.86
CA ASP A 29 6.39 6.34 -3.01
C ASP A 29 5.55 5.16 -3.56
N LYS A 30 6.10 4.41 -4.52
CA LYS A 30 5.46 3.20 -5.05
C LYS A 30 5.38 2.08 -4.02
N ALA A 31 6.44 1.84 -3.26
CA ALA A 31 6.45 0.82 -2.22
C ALA A 31 5.44 1.13 -1.12
N GLN A 32 5.37 2.39 -0.69
CA GLN A 32 4.41 2.86 0.30
C GLN A 32 2.97 2.72 -0.21
N ARG A 33 2.67 3.16 -1.44
CA ARG A 33 1.34 3.01 -2.04
C ARG A 33 0.89 1.56 -2.13
N ARG A 34 1.80 0.63 -2.48
CA ARG A 34 1.48 -0.80 -2.54
C ARG A 34 1.14 -1.35 -1.16
N LEU A 35 1.92 -0.98 -0.15
CA LEU A 35 1.67 -1.37 1.23
C LEU A 35 0.32 -0.84 1.73
N GLU A 36 0.00 0.43 1.47
CA GLU A 36 -1.29 1.02 1.81
C GLU A 36 -2.45 0.36 1.08
N THR A 37 -2.28 0.03 -0.20
CA THR A 37 -3.29 -0.68 -0.99
C THR A 37 -3.54 -2.07 -0.43
N ALA A 38 -2.49 -2.81 -0.08
CA ALA A 38 -2.60 -4.13 0.51
C ALA A 38 -3.25 -4.08 1.90
N HIS A 39 -2.87 -3.12 2.75
CA HIS A 39 -3.52 -2.87 4.03
C HIS A 39 -5.02 -2.59 3.87
N ARG A 40 -5.39 -1.76 2.89
CA ARG A 40 -6.80 -1.46 2.61
C ARG A 40 -7.57 -2.72 2.18
N GLY A 41 -7.02 -3.49 1.25
CA GLY A 41 -7.65 -4.73 0.79
C GLY A 41 -7.84 -5.75 1.92
N ILE A 42 -6.86 -5.87 2.81
CA ILE A 42 -6.97 -6.77 3.97
C ILE A 42 -8.05 -6.27 4.94
N ARG A 43 -8.11 -4.97 5.25
CA ARG A 43 -9.18 -4.39 6.07
C ARG A 43 -10.57 -4.69 5.48
N ASP A 44 -10.72 -4.45 4.17
CA ASP A 44 -11.98 -4.72 3.46
C ASP A 44 -12.40 -6.20 3.60
N LEU A 45 -11.45 -7.15 3.60
CA LEU A 45 -11.77 -8.57 3.85
C LEU A 45 -12.10 -8.87 5.31
N TYR A 46 -11.48 -8.20 6.27
CA TYR A 46 -11.82 -8.35 7.68
C TYR A 46 -13.22 -7.83 8.00
N ASP A 47 -13.70 -6.78 7.32
CA ASP A 47 -15.10 -6.34 7.40
C ASP A 47 -16.08 -7.41 6.89
N LEU A 48 -15.62 -8.32 6.04
CA LEU A 48 -16.40 -9.44 5.52
C LEU A 48 -16.26 -10.72 6.35
N LYS A 49 -15.35 -10.76 7.34
CA LYS A 49 -15.14 -11.90 8.27
C LYS A 49 -16.45 -12.39 8.90
N PRO A 50 -17.38 -11.54 9.39
CA PRO A 50 -18.63 -12.00 9.98
C PRO A 50 -19.58 -12.71 9.01
N LYS A 51 -19.38 -12.53 7.69
CA LYS A 51 -20.19 -13.18 6.64
C LYS A 51 -19.65 -14.56 6.26
N CYS A 52 -18.47 -14.93 6.74
CA CYS A 52 -17.90 -16.26 6.57
C CYS A 52 -18.42 -17.23 7.63
N SER A 53 -18.37 -18.53 7.35
CA SER A 53 -18.61 -19.56 8.35
C SER A 53 -17.57 -19.48 9.48
N LEU A 54 -17.93 -19.89 10.71
CA LEU A 54 -17.00 -19.88 11.86
C LEU A 54 -15.69 -20.62 11.56
N GLN A 55 -15.77 -21.74 10.84
CA GLN A 55 -14.58 -22.49 10.42
C GLN A 55 -13.69 -21.67 9.49
N ALA A 56 -14.25 -20.97 8.50
CA ALA A 56 -13.50 -20.11 7.61
C ALA A 56 -12.92 -18.88 8.33
N GLN A 57 -13.64 -18.33 9.31
CA GLN A 57 -13.14 -17.25 10.15
C GLN A 57 -11.88 -17.65 10.92
N GLN A 58 -11.84 -18.88 11.46
CA GLN A 58 -10.69 -19.42 12.20
C GLN A 58 -9.55 -19.87 11.28
N HIS A 59 -9.86 -20.25 10.04
CA HIS A 59 -8.87 -20.79 9.10
C HIS A 59 -8.14 -19.69 8.31
N TYR A 60 -8.86 -18.66 7.85
CA TYR A 60 -8.29 -17.64 6.98
C TYR A 60 -7.81 -16.40 7.74
N PHE A 61 -8.46 -16.03 8.84
CA PHE A 61 -8.20 -14.75 9.50
C PHE A 61 -7.40 -14.94 10.79
N TYR A 62 -6.53 -13.98 11.07
CA TYR A 62 -5.95 -13.79 12.39
C TYR A 62 -7.00 -13.29 13.39
N PRO A 63 -6.69 -13.28 14.71
CA PRO A 63 -7.62 -12.79 15.73
C PRO A 63 -8.10 -11.37 15.44
N THR A 64 -7.18 -10.46 15.12
CA THR A 64 -7.45 -9.07 14.75
C THR A 64 -6.68 -8.68 13.50
N VAL A 65 -7.12 -7.58 12.85
CA VAL A 65 -6.42 -7.03 11.69
C VAL A 65 -5.06 -6.44 12.09
N GLU A 66 -4.93 -5.91 13.30
CA GLU A 66 -3.63 -5.46 13.81
C GLU A 66 -2.65 -6.61 14.04
N ASP A 67 -3.11 -7.79 14.51
CA ASP A 67 -2.25 -8.97 14.65
C ASP A 67 -1.73 -9.43 13.28
N HIS A 68 -2.58 -9.35 12.24
CA HIS A 68 -2.18 -9.63 10.87
C HIS A 68 -1.06 -8.68 10.40
N PHE A 69 -1.25 -7.36 10.56
CA PHE A 69 -0.23 -6.38 10.14
C PHE A 69 1.03 -6.41 11.01
N GLY A 70 0.91 -6.86 12.27
CA GLY A 70 2.06 -7.08 13.15
C GLY A 70 2.93 -8.26 12.72
N ARG A 71 2.32 -9.31 12.14
CA ARG A 71 3.02 -10.48 11.60
C ARG A 71 3.58 -10.22 10.20
N ASP A 72 2.77 -9.60 9.34
CA ASP A 72 3.08 -9.35 7.95
C ASP A 72 3.28 -7.85 7.71
N THR A 73 4.53 -7.40 7.83
CA THR A 73 4.89 -5.98 7.66
C THR A 73 5.29 -5.61 6.23
N ASN A 74 5.49 -6.61 5.36
CA ASN A 74 5.93 -6.40 3.99
C ASN A 74 4.73 -6.41 3.02
N ALA A 75 4.67 -5.40 2.15
CA ALA A 75 3.67 -5.30 1.09
C ALA A 75 3.53 -6.60 0.28
N ARG A 76 4.64 -7.26 -0.06
CA ARG A 76 4.62 -8.48 -0.85
C ARG A 76 3.95 -9.65 -0.14
N SER A 77 4.15 -9.79 1.17
CA SER A 77 3.49 -10.83 1.97
C SER A 77 1.98 -10.58 2.04
N LEU A 78 1.60 -9.32 2.28
CA LEU A 78 0.20 -8.89 2.34
C LEU A 78 -0.51 -9.06 1.00
N GLU A 79 0.14 -8.70 -0.11
CA GLU A 79 -0.37 -8.92 -1.48
C GLU A 79 -0.54 -10.42 -1.79
N ASN A 80 0.44 -11.25 -1.42
CA ASN A 80 0.36 -12.70 -1.63
C ASN A 80 -0.76 -13.35 -0.81
N TRP A 81 -0.95 -12.89 0.43
CA TRP A 81 -2.07 -13.33 1.26
C TRP A 81 -3.41 -12.95 0.62
N LEU A 82 -3.54 -11.71 0.12
CA LEU A 82 -4.72 -11.26 -0.61
C LEU A 82 -5.00 -12.14 -1.83
N GLU A 83 -4.00 -12.36 -2.68
CA GLU A 83 -4.15 -13.18 -3.90
C GLU A 83 -4.60 -14.61 -3.57
N THR A 84 -4.07 -15.19 -2.49
CA THR A 84 -4.39 -16.55 -2.07
C THR A 84 -5.79 -16.66 -1.45
N TYR A 85 -6.10 -15.80 -0.47
CA TYR A 85 -7.27 -16.00 0.39
C TYR A 85 -8.50 -15.19 -0.03
N GLN A 86 -8.34 -14.06 -0.73
CA GLN A 86 -9.48 -13.28 -1.24
C GLN A 86 -10.49 -14.13 -2.04
N PRO A 87 -10.09 -14.94 -3.06
CA PRO A 87 -11.05 -15.74 -3.81
C PRO A 87 -11.74 -16.80 -2.92
N MET A 88 -11.01 -17.39 -1.98
CA MET A 88 -11.55 -18.41 -1.07
C MET A 88 -12.57 -17.82 -0.09
N ILE A 89 -12.27 -16.64 0.47
CA ILE A 89 -13.16 -15.91 1.37
C ILE A 89 -14.44 -15.52 0.63
N MET A 90 -14.32 -14.95 -0.59
CA MET A 90 -15.48 -14.58 -1.41
C MET A 90 -16.34 -15.79 -1.75
N GLN A 91 -15.72 -16.92 -2.10
CA GLN A 91 -16.44 -18.16 -2.40
C GLN A 91 -17.17 -18.70 -1.15
N ASN A 92 -16.54 -18.66 0.03
CA ASN A 92 -17.18 -19.06 1.28
C ASN A 92 -18.42 -18.21 1.58
N ILE A 93 -18.30 -16.88 1.47
CA ILE A 93 -19.44 -15.96 1.68
C ILE A 93 -20.58 -16.27 0.71
N ARG A 94 -20.26 -16.53 -0.57
CA ARG A 94 -21.26 -16.90 -1.56
C ARG A 94 -22.00 -18.19 -1.18
N HIS A 95 -21.28 -19.20 -0.68
CA HIS A 95 -21.91 -20.44 -0.22
C HIS A 95 -22.78 -20.23 1.02
N GLN A 96 -22.38 -19.37 1.96
CA GLN A 96 -23.19 -19.05 3.14
C GLN A 96 -24.48 -18.30 2.80
N ARG A 97 -24.49 -17.47 1.74
CA ARG A 97 -25.70 -16.76 1.30
C ARG A 97 -26.74 -17.67 0.66
N ASN A 98 -26.30 -18.78 0.06
CA ASN A 98 -27.15 -19.69 -0.70
C ASN A 98 -27.70 -20.86 0.12
N ASN A 99 -27.36 -20.91 1.42
CA ASN A 99 -27.74 -21.97 2.35
C ASN A 99 -28.56 -21.40 3.49
#